data_AF-A0A1J0RCL4-F1
#
_entry.id   AF-A0A1J0RCL4-F1
#
_cell.length_a   1.000
_cell.length_b   1.000
_cell.length_c   1.000
_cell.angle_alpha   90.00
_cell.angle_beta   90.00
_cell.angle_gamma   90.00
#
_symmetry.space_group_name_H-M   'P 1'
#
loop_
_entity.id
_entity.type
_entity.pdbx_description
1 polymer ?
#
loop_
_entity_poly.entity_id
_entity_poly.type
_entity_poly.pdbx_seq_one_letter_code
_entity_poly.pdbx_strand_id
1 'polypeptide(L)'
;MRSEGKISEAESQIEVAEPIVNQLLTAIARQRGVIAAAAEATKLQIADAAAGHDAHSGGGTTVGLNFAAQSKQTSKCTITKETDTPNFATQPNFEQLTELKLTAETDIGKHLPTAKATITSSGSCSSGSGKQHIAQALASCQLAVGSTTDWAYTSMSEHSSSAATKLYKGDQRNQGCAEELDDSKIQDYSQKKLAKAICNYLKLNVKTLTPLAKESSEPLAVEPIVLKTVRNCDPDFATIENALDSSKNKVLKDYITDAYTRSQEFSQRSS
;
A
#
# COMPACT_ATOMS: atom_id res chain seq x y z
N MET A 1 2.66 33.56 -25.19
CA MET A 1 4.02 33.06 -24.90
C MET A 1 4.25 32.76 -23.42
N ARG A 2 4.10 33.68 -22.46
CA ARG A 2 4.36 33.38 -21.02
C ARG A 2 3.27 32.54 -20.32
N SER A 3 2.03 32.63 -20.79
CA SER A 3 0.84 31.90 -20.30
C SER A 3 0.74 30.49 -20.86
N GLU A 4 0.99 30.34 -22.16
CA GLU A 4 1.08 29.05 -22.87
C GLU A 4 2.22 28.21 -22.27
N GLY A 5 3.32 28.86 -21.85
CA GLY A 5 4.40 28.21 -21.12
C GLY A 5 3.95 27.64 -19.76
N LYS A 6 3.10 28.34 -18.99
CA LYS A 6 2.62 27.85 -17.69
C LYS A 6 1.64 26.69 -17.82
N ILE A 7 0.72 26.74 -18.79
CA ILE A 7 -0.22 25.64 -19.04
C ILE A 7 0.51 24.42 -19.58
N SER A 8 1.39 24.60 -20.57
CA SER A 8 2.21 23.51 -21.10
C SER A 8 3.14 22.91 -20.04
N GLU A 9 3.67 23.73 -19.13
CA GLU A 9 4.48 23.26 -18.00
C GLU A 9 3.63 22.51 -16.96
N ALA A 10 2.39 22.94 -16.71
CA ALA A 10 1.45 22.23 -15.84
C ALA A 10 0.99 20.89 -16.44
N GLU A 11 0.65 20.86 -17.72
CA GLU A 11 0.29 19.65 -18.47
C GLU A 11 1.46 18.66 -18.49
N SER A 12 2.67 19.14 -18.77
CA SER A 12 3.89 18.32 -18.71
C SER A 12 4.15 17.78 -17.31
N GLN A 13 3.91 18.57 -16.26
CA GLN A 13 4.03 18.10 -14.88
C GLN A 13 2.99 17.03 -14.52
N ILE A 14 1.76 17.14 -15.03
CA ILE A 14 0.71 16.13 -14.84
C ILE A 14 1.07 14.83 -15.57
N GLU A 15 1.51 14.92 -16.83
CA GLU A 15 1.91 13.77 -17.64
C GLU A 15 3.08 13.00 -17.00
N VAL A 16 4.02 13.72 -16.38
CA VAL A 16 5.12 13.11 -15.61
C VAL A 16 4.63 12.50 -14.28
N ALA A 17 3.68 13.14 -13.61
CA ALA A 17 3.19 12.71 -12.29
C ALA A 17 2.29 11.47 -12.35
N GLU A 18 1.43 11.35 -13.36
CA GLU A 18 0.45 10.27 -13.49
C GLU A 18 1.07 8.84 -13.39
N PRO A 19 2.10 8.48 -14.18
CA PRO A 19 2.69 7.15 -14.08
C PRO A 19 3.32 6.88 -12.71
N ILE A 20 3.86 7.91 -12.04
CA ILE A 20 4.47 7.78 -10.71
C ILE A 20 3.39 7.54 -9.65
N VAL A 21 2.27 8.25 -9.72
CA VAL A 21 1.11 8.03 -8.84
C VAL A 21 0.55 6.63 -9.03
N ASN A 22 0.37 6.18 -10.28
CA ASN A 22 -0.14 4.84 -10.57
C ASN A 22 0.79 3.73 -10.07
N GLN A 23 2.11 3.92 -10.19
CA GLN A 23 3.10 3.00 -9.60
C GLN A 23 2.99 2.95 -8.07
N LEU A 24 2.84 4.10 -7.42
CA LEU A 24 2.65 4.17 -5.97
C LEU A 24 1.38 3.45 -5.53
N LEU A 25 0.24 3.71 -6.18
CA LEU A 25 -1.03 3.07 -5.86
C LEU A 25 -0.94 1.54 -6.01
N THR A 26 -0.30 1.07 -7.08
CA THR A 26 -0.06 -0.36 -7.31
C THR A 26 0.79 -0.98 -6.20
N ALA A 27 1.87 -0.30 -5.80
CA ALA A 27 2.75 -0.78 -4.74
C ALA A 27 2.05 -0.79 -3.36
N ILE A 28 1.22 0.21 -3.07
CA ILE A 28 0.39 0.26 -1.85
C ILE A 28 -0.59 -0.91 -1.82
N ALA A 29 -1.29 -1.17 -2.94
CA ALA A 29 -2.23 -2.29 -3.04
C ALA A 29 -1.53 -3.63 -2.78
N ARG A 30 -0.32 -3.83 -3.33
CA ARG A 30 0.47 -5.03 -3.06
C ARG A 30 0.86 -5.15 -1.60
N GLN A 31 1.36 -4.08 -0.97
CA GLN A 31 1.72 -4.10 0.46
C GLN A 31 0.52 -4.41 1.35
N ARG A 32 -0.67 -3.88 1.03
CA ARG A 32 -1.92 -4.24 1.73
C ARG A 32 -2.25 -5.72 1.57
N GLY A 33 -2.05 -6.28 0.39
CA GLY A 33 -2.18 -7.72 0.15
C GLY A 33 -1.21 -8.55 1.01
N VAL A 34 0.06 -8.13 1.13
CA VAL A 34 1.05 -8.80 1.98
C VAL A 34 0.64 -8.76 3.46
N ILE A 35 0.20 -7.59 3.95
CA ILE A 35 -0.27 -7.43 5.33
C ILE A 35 -1.52 -8.28 5.57
N ALA A 36 -2.45 -8.32 4.62
CA ALA A 36 -3.65 -9.15 4.72
C ALA A 36 -3.29 -10.64 4.75
N ALA A 37 -2.38 -11.09 3.88
CA ALA A 37 -1.90 -12.47 3.88
C ALA A 37 -1.19 -12.83 5.20
N ALA A 38 -0.36 -11.93 5.75
CA ALA A 38 0.24 -12.11 7.07
C ALA A 38 -0.81 -12.22 8.17
N ALA A 39 -1.84 -11.36 8.15
CA ALA A 39 -2.95 -11.41 9.10
C ALA A 39 -3.75 -12.72 8.98
N GLU A 40 -4.03 -13.21 7.78
CA GLU A 40 -4.68 -14.52 7.58
C GLU A 40 -3.79 -15.68 8.00
N ALA A 41 -2.47 -15.60 7.79
CA ALA A 41 -1.52 -16.61 8.26
C ALA A 41 -1.58 -16.80 9.78
N THR A 42 -1.89 -15.73 10.54
CA THR A 42 -2.11 -15.83 12.01
C THR A 42 -3.30 -16.73 12.39
N LYS A 43 -4.22 -16.99 11.47
CA LYS A 43 -5.38 -17.86 11.75
C LYS A 43 -5.07 -19.34 11.55
N LEU A 44 -3.98 -19.63 10.84
CA LEU A 44 -3.63 -20.97 10.43
C LEU A 44 -3.06 -21.77 11.60
N GLN A 45 -3.44 -23.04 11.63
CA GLN A 45 -3.02 -24.00 12.62
C GLN A 45 -2.79 -25.33 11.92
N ILE A 46 -1.68 -26.01 12.23
CA ILE A 46 -1.48 -27.38 11.75
C ILE A 46 -2.29 -28.31 12.64
N ALA A 47 -3.06 -29.22 12.04
CA ALA A 47 -3.79 -30.27 12.73
C ALA A 47 -3.73 -31.56 11.90
N ASP A 48 -4.29 -32.65 12.44
CA ASP A 48 -4.41 -33.89 11.67
C ASP A 48 -5.29 -33.65 10.44
N ALA A 49 -4.86 -34.24 9.32
CA ALA A 49 -5.65 -34.19 8.09
C ALA A 49 -6.95 -34.99 8.28
N ALA A 50 -8.05 -34.49 7.72
CA ALA A 50 -9.37 -35.14 7.81
C ALA A 50 -9.37 -36.57 7.20
N ALA A 51 -8.48 -36.82 6.24
CA ALA A 51 -8.30 -38.13 5.61
C ALA A 51 -7.58 -39.16 6.50
N GLY A 52 -7.09 -38.75 7.68
CA GLY A 52 -6.32 -39.61 8.59
C GLY A 52 -4.90 -39.88 8.11
N HIS A 53 -4.21 -40.74 8.86
CA HIS A 53 -2.80 -41.09 8.63
C HIS A 53 -2.73 -42.43 7.90
N ASP A 54 -1.65 -42.65 7.16
CA ASP A 54 -1.48 -43.88 6.42
C ASP A 54 -1.08 -45.00 7.37
N ALA A 55 -1.74 -46.15 7.21
CA ALA A 55 -1.33 -47.35 7.95
C ALA A 55 -0.07 -47.97 7.33
N HIS A 56 0.63 -48.72 8.18
CA HIS A 56 1.75 -49.55 7.79
C HIS A 56 1.31 -50.63 6.79
N SER A 57 1.83 -50.61 5.56
CA SER A 57 1.61 -51.71 4.61
C SER A 57 2.70 -52.78 4.76
N GLY A 58 2.29 -54.05 4.67
CA GLY A 58 3.07 -55.23 5.09
C GLY A 58 4.53 -55.22 4.65
N GLY A 59 5.43 -55.04 5.64
CA GLY A 59 6.87 -55.23 5.51
C GLY A 59 7.73 -53.96 5.49
N GLY A 60 7.13 -52.76 5.40
CA GLY A 60 7.88 -51.49 5.39
C GLY A 60 8.15 -50.94 6.80
N THR A 61 9.27 -50.26 7.06
CA THR A 61 9.58 -49.70 8.39
C THR A 61 9.03 -48.29 8.64
N THR A 62 8.15 -47.79 7.76
CA THR A 62 7.72 -46.38 7.73
C THR A 62 6.21 -46.21 7.87
N VAL A 63 5.79 -45.19 8.61
CA VAL A 63 4.40 -44.73 8.76
C VAL A 63 4.28 -43.32 8.16
N GLY A 64 3.24 -43.08 7.35
CA GLY A 64 2.95 -41.76 6.79
C GLY A 64 2.06 -40.95 7.72
N LEU A 65 2.56 -39.80 8.20
CA LEU A 65 1.77 -38.87 9.00
C LEU A 65 1.24 -37.73 8.14
N ASN A 66 -0.10 -37.61 8.06
CA ASN A 66 -0.77 -36.59 7.26
C ASN A 66 -1.27 -35.45 8.14
N PHE A 67 -0.73 -34.26 7.92
CA PHE A 67 -1.14 -33.03 8.59
C PHE A 67 -1.74 -32.05 7.58
N ALA A 68 -2.64 -31.19 8.05
CA ALA A 68 -3.28 -30.15 7.27
C ALA A 68 -3.23 -28.81 7.99
N ALA A 69 -3.04 -27.73 7.22
CA ALA A 69 -3.28 -26.37 7.71
C ALA A 69 -4.78 -26.10 7.75
N GLN A 70 -5.27 -25.58 8.88
CA GLN A 70 -6.67 -25.27 9.11
C GLN A 70 -6.78 -23.85 9.69
N SER A 71 -7.78 -23.08 9.26
CA SER A 71 -8.07 -21.76 9.83
C SER A 71 -8.91 -21.91 11.09
N LYS A 72 -8.27 -22.12 12.24
CA LYS A 72 -8.94 -22.38 13.54
C LYS A 72 -8.72 -21.31 14.60
N GLN A 73 -7.79 -20.40 14.38
CA GLN A 73 -7.51 -19.30 15.31
C GLN A 73 -8.29 -18.04 14.92
N THR A 74 -8.65 -17.24 15.92
CA THR A 74 -9.14 -15.89 15.68
C THR A 74 -7.97 -14.99 15.24
N SER A 75 -8.23 -14.07 14.31
CA SER A 75 -7.23 -13.11 13.85
C SER A 75 -6.60 -12.39 15.03
N LYS A 76 -5.28 -12.26 15.05
CA LYS A 76 -4.57 -11.46 16.06
C LYS A 76 -4.47 -9.99 15.69
N CYS A 77 -4.68 -9.66 14.43
CA CYS A 77 -4.62 -8.29 13.92
C CYS A 77 -5.95 -7.90 13.29
N THR A 78 -6.36 -6.65 13.51
CA THR A 78 -7.47 -6.03 12.78
C THR A 78 -6.88 -5.19 11.66
N ILE A 79 -7.27 -5.49 10.42
CA ILE A 79 -6.89 -4.67 9.27
C ILE A 79 -7.77 -3.44 9.25
N THR A 80 -7.16 -2.25 9.29
CA THR A 80 -7.86 -0.98 9.14
C THR A 80 -8.33 -0.79 7.70
N LYS A 81 -9.54 -0.26 7.54
CA LYS A 81 -10.11 0.17 6.27
C LYS A 81 -9.55 1.54 5.87
N GLU A 82 -9.72 1.91 4.61
CA GLU A 82 -9.30 3.23 4.10
C GLU A 82 -10.02 4.40 4.78
N THR A 83 -11.25 4.16 5.22
CA THR A 83 -12.07 5.13 5.94
C THR A 83 -11.70 5.25 7.41
N ASP A 84 -10.87 4.32 7.92
CA ASP A 84 -10.52 4.33 9.33
C ASP A 84 -9.46 5.42 9.57
N THR A 85 -9.64 6.19 10.63
CA THR A 85 -8.62 7.13 11.08
C THR A 85 -7.39 6.33 11.50
N PRO A 86 -6.20 6.59 10.92
CA PRO A 86 -4.99 5.89 11.31
C PRO A 86 -4.72 6.07 12.81
N ASN A 87 -4.58 4.96 13.53
CA ASN A 87 -4.30 4.98 14.96
C ASN A 87 -2.78 5.09 15.20
N PHE A 88 -2.25 6.29 15.02
CA PHE A 88 -0.85 6.56 15.36
C PHE A 88 -0.72 6.84 16.85
N ALA A 89 0.16 6.11 17.55
CA ALA A 89 0.53 6.43 18.93
C ALA A 89 1.15 7.85 19.04
N THR A 90 1.79 8.31 17.97
CA THR A 90 2.28 9.68 17.82
C THR A 90 2.08 10.09 16.38
N GLN A 91 1.45 11.25 16.14
CA GLN A 91 1.20 11.75 14.79
C GLN A 91 2.53 11.88 14.04
N PRO A 92 2.72 11.17 12.92
CA PRO A 92 3.96 11.26 12.17
C PRO A 92 4.09 12.64 11.50
N ASN A 93 5.29 13.21 11.54
CA ASN A 93 5.62 14.35 10.70
C ASN A 93 6.05 13.86 9.32
N PHE A 94 5.13 13.89 8.36
CA PHE A 94 5.38 13.39 7.00
C PHE A 94 6.47 14.17 6.25
N GLU A 95 6.72 15.43 6.61
CA GLU A 95 7.82 16.22 6.02
C GLU A 95 9.21 15.73 6.48
N GLN A 96 9.26 15.01 7.60
CA GLN A 96 10.48 14.42 8.16
C GLN A 96 10.56 12.91 7.92
N LEU A 97 9.71 12.37 7.05
CA LEU A 97 9.68 10.94 6.76
C LEU A 97 10.94 10.53 5.98
N THR A 98 11.91 9.91 6.65
CA THR A 98 13.15 9.41 6.04
C THR A 98 13.17 7.90 5.85
N GLU A 99 12.40 7.17 6.67
CA GLU A 99 12.39 5.71 6.71
C GLU A 99 10.99 5.14 6.98
N LEU A 100 10.75 3.92 6.51
CA LEU A 100 9.50 3.17 6.74
C LEU A 100 9.77 1.74 7.15
N LYS A 101 8.98 1.22 8.09
CA LYS A 101 8.94 -0.22 8.40
C LYS A 101 7.92 -0.88 7.50
N LEU A 102 8.40 -1.74 6.60
CA LEU A 102 7.57 -2.41 5.61
C LEU A 102 7.70 -3.92 5.75
N THR A 103 6.57 -4.62 5.87
CA THR A 103 6.51 -6.09 5.92
C THR A 103 6.97 -6.68 4.60
N ALA A 104 7.94 -7.59 4.62
CA ALA A 104 8.35 -8.33 3.43
C ALA A 104 7.47 -9.58 3.22
N GLU A 105 7.30 -10.02 1.97
CA GLU A 105 6.58 -11.26 1.64
C GLU A 105 7.19 -12.48 2.33
N THR A 106 8.52 -12.52 2.44
CA THR A 106 9.25 -13.58 3.15
C THR A 106 8.97 -13.64 4.64
N ASP A 107 8.42 -12.57 5.22
CA ASP A 107 8.07 -12.53 6.64
C ASP A 107 6.70 -13.14 6.93
N ILE A 108 5.83 -13.35 5.93
CA ILE A 108 4.50 -13.95 6.11
C ILE A 108 4.59 -15.27 6.89
N GLY A 109 5.55 -16.14 6.54
CA GLY A 109 5.74 -17.43 7.23
C GLY A 109 6.16 -17.30 8.70
N LYS A 110 6.77 -16.18 9.10
CA LYS A 110 7.12 -15.90 10.50
C LYS A 110 5.90 -15.60 11.37
N HIS A 111 4.76 -15.33 10.74
CA HIS A 111 3.47 -15.12 11.40
C HIS A 111 2.63 -16.40 11.48
N LEU A 112 3.19 -17.57 11.15
CA LEU A 112 2.52 -18.84 11.40
C LEU A 112 2.71 -19.23 12.88
N PRO A 113 1.64 -19.62 13.59
CA PRO A 113 1.76 -20.19 14.92
C PRO A 113 2.69 -21.40 14.92
N THR A 114 3.60 -21.45 15.89
CA THR A 114 4.40 -22.66 16.11
C THR A 114 3.51 -23.73 16.72
N ALA A 115 3.51 -24.92 16.12
CA ALA A 115 2.77 -26.07 16.59
C ALA A 115 3.76 -27.15 17.04
N LYS A 116 3.52 -27.73 18.21
CA LYS A 116 4.24 -28.90 18.73
C LYS A 116 3.27 -30.06 18.81
N ALA A 117 3.51 -31.09 18.02
CA ALA A 117 2.88 -32.38 18.23
C ALA A 117 3.71 -33.17 19.24
N THR A 118 3.07 -33.67 20.30
CA THR A 118 3.70 -34.68 21.16
C THR A 118 3.12 -36.04 20.81
N ILE A 119 4.01 -36.98 20.49
CA ILE A 119 3.66 -38.37 20.20
C ILE A 119 4.28 -39.20 21.32
N THR A 120 3.43 -39.79 22.17
CA THR A 120 3.87 -40.67 23.25
C THR A 120 3.72 -42.11 22.80
N SER A 121 4.83 -42.87 22.81
CA SER A 121 4.85 -44.29 22.46
C SER A 121 5.35 -45.18 23.59
N SER A 122 4.71 -46.31 23.84
CA SER A 122 5.19 -47.33 24.78
C SER A 122 5.03 -48.77 24.23
N GLY A 123 5.76 -49.15 23.18
CA GLY A 123 5.86 -50.56 22.74
C GLY A 123 6.35 -50.78 21.29
N SER A 124 6.44 -52.06 20.87
CA SER A 124 7.08 -52.53 19.62
C SER A 124 6.12 -52.71 18.42
N CYS A 125 6.58 -52.55 17.16
CA CYS A 125 5.71 -52.44 15.96
C CYS A 125 5.42 -53.73 15.16
N SER A 126 4.16 -53.90 14.73
CA SER A 126 3.55 -55.02 14.02
C SER A 126 2.55 -54.54 12.95
N SER A 127 2.57 -55.14 11.77
CA SER A 127 1.86 -54.66 10.57
C SER A 127 0.33 -54.72 10.64
N GLY A 128 -0.40 -53.68 10.19
CA GLY A 128 -1.87 -53.66 10.11
C GLY A 128 -2.42 -52.88 8.91
N SER A 129 -3.55 -53.30 8.32
CA SER A 129 -4.10 -52.76 7.07
C SER A 129 -5.26 -51.75 7.26
N GLY A 130 -5.21 -50.59 6.59
CA GLY A 130 -6.33 -49.63 6.42
C GLY A 130 -6.05 -48.22 6.96
N LYS A 131 -6.56 -47.15 6.31
CA LYS A 131 -6.37 -45.75 6.75
C LYS A 131 -7.01 -45.50 8.12
N GLN A 132 -6.25 -44.97 9.08
CA GLN A 132 -6.70 -44.81 10.47
C GLN A 132 -6.19 -43.48 11.08
N HIS A 133 -6.76 -43.03 12.21
CA HIS A 133 -6.24 -41.86 12.95
C HIS A 133 -4.78 -42.08 13.40
N ILE A 134 -4.02 -41.01 13.71
CA ILE A 134 -2.60 -41.08 14.11
C ILE A 134 -2.38 -42.08 15.26
N ALA A 135 -3.32 -42.14 16.19
CA ALA A 135 -3.43 -43.10 17.28
C ALA A 135 -3.37 -44.58 16.83
N GLN A 136 -4.02 -44.89 15.71
CA GLN A 136 -4.25 -46.22 15.17
C GLN A 136 -3.23 -46.60 14.10
N ALA A 137 -2.75 -45.63 13.30
CA ALA A 137 -1.59 -45.83 12.41
C ALA A 137 -0.34 -46.19 13.22
N LEU A 138 -0.17 -45.52 14.37
CA LEU A 138 0.88 -45.81 15.34
C LEU A 138 0.56 -47.02 16.23
N ALA A 139 -0.69 -47.51 16.30
CA ALA A 139 -1.06 -48.72 17.07
C ALA A 139 -0.52 -50.04 16.47
N SER A 140 0.07 -49.98 15.27
CA SER A 140 0.94 -51.04 14.76
C SER A 140 2.14 -51.25 15.70
N CYS A 141 2.76 -50.16 16.17
CA CYS A 141 3.55 -50.13 17.41
C CYS A 141 2.62 -50.38 18.58
N GLN A 142 2.92 -51.32 19.48
CA GLN A 142 2.15 -51.57 20.70
C GLN A 142 2.07 -50.26 21.50
N LEU A 143 1.13 -49.40 21.15
CA LEU A 143 0.81 -48.20 21.87
C LEU A 143 -0.43 -48.53 22.66
N ALA A 144 -0.39 -48.19 23.94
CA ALA A 144 -1.54 -48.38 24.81
C ALA A 144 -2.79 -47.82 24.13
N VAL A 145 -3.87 -48.60 24.19
CA VAL A 145 -5.20 -48.24 23.67
C VAL A 145 -5.57 -46.86 24.22
N GLY A 146 -5.81 -45.88 23.35
CA GLY A 146 -6.15 -44.49 23.73
C GLY A 146 -5.07 -43.43 23.46
N SER A 147 -4.05 -43.71 22.66
CA SER A 147 -3.03 -42.71 22.29
C SER A 147 -3.64 -41.54 21.51
N THR A 148 -3.42 -40.29 21.95
CA THR A 148 -3.87 -39.07 21.26
C THR A 148 -2.65 -38.29 20.74
N THR A 149 -2.80 -37.56 19.63
CA THR A 149 -1.84 -36.50 19.28
C THR A 149 -2.33 -35.22 19.89
N ASP A 150 -1.67 -34.83 20.98
CA ASP A 150 -1.93 -33.55 21.60
C ASP A 150 -1.07 -32.50 20.91
N TRP A 151 -1.76 -31.57 20.26
CA TRP A 151 -1.14 -30.41 19.67
C TRP A 151 -1.11 -29.27 20.68
N ALA A 152 0.08 -28.82 21.01
CA ALA A 152 0.28 -27.57 21.72
C ALA A 152 0.61 -26.47 20.70
N TYR A 153 -0.09 -25.34 20.80
CA TYR A 153 0.15 -24.18 19.94
C TYR A 153 0.70 -23.05 20.78
N THR A 154 1.84 -22.50 20.38
CA THR A 154 2.37 -21.31 21.02
C THR A 154 1.55 -20.11 20.53
N SER A 155 1.06 -19.31 21.48
CA SER A 155 0.47 -18.02 21.13
C SER A 155 1.50 -17.18 20.37
N MET A 156 1.14 -16.65 19.21
CA MET A 156 2.03 -15.75 18.49
C MET A 156 2.33 -14.52 19.32
N SER A 157 3.62 -14.17 19.37
CA SER A 157 4.08 -12.86 19.79
C SER A 157 3.78 -11.83 18.69
N GLU A 158 3.54 -10.58 19.11
CA GLU A 158 3.46 -9.44 18.21
C GLU A 158 4.71 -9.39 17.32
N HIS A 159 4.55 -9.48 16.01
CA HIS A 159 5.65 -9.32 15.07
C HIS A 159 5.67 -7.88 14.59
N SER A 160 6.68 -7.12 15.05
CA SER A 160 7.00 -5.84 14.44
C SER A 160 7.94 -6.09 13.27
N SER A 161 7.60 -5.56 12.09
CA SER A 161 8.56 -5.44 10.99
C SER A 161 9.71 -4.57 11.50
N SER A 162 10.84 -5.17 11.84
CA SER A 162 11.90 -4.50 12.59
C SER A 162 12.85 -3.70 11.69
N ALA A 163 13.01 -4.10 10.42
CA ALA A 163 13.91 -3.44 9.50
C ALA A 163 13.29 -2.16 8.94
N ALA A 164 13.92 -1.02 9.24
CA ALA A 164 13.62 0.24 8.60
C ALA A 164 14.17 0.23 7.16
N THR A 165 13.35 0.65 6.21
CA THR A 165 13.72 0.84 4.80
C THR A 165 13.95 2.32 4.57
N LYS A 166 15.15 2.68 4.07
CA LYS A 166 15.50 4.08 3.83
C LYS A 166 14.86 4.57 2.55
N LEU A 167 14.31 5.79 2.57
CA LEU A 167 13.72 6.41 1.38
C LEU A 167 14.75 7.20 0.57
N TYR A 168 15.73 7.82 1.22
CA TYR A 168 16.68 8.75 0.59
C TYR A 168 18.14 8.36 0.84
N LYS A 169 19.07 8.90 0.02
CA LYS A 169 20.53 8.65 0.18
C LYS A 169 21.12 9.21 1.49
N GLY A 170 20.38 10.07 2.19
CA GLY A 170 20.67 10.60 3.52
C GLY A 170 19.37 10.98 4.22
N ASP A 171 19.42 11.95 5.13
CA ASP A 171 18.26 12.34 5.95
C ASP A 171 17.38 13.43 5.30
N GLN A 172 17.51 13.64 3.99
CA GLN A 172 16.88 14.75 3.27
C GLN A 172 16.25 14.29 1.94
N ARG A 173 15.00 14.72 1.71
CA ARG A 173 14.18 14.41 0.52
C ARG A 173 14.82 14.82 -0.81
N ASN A 174 15.66 15.85 -0.81
CA ASN A 174 16.30 16.39 -2.01
C ASN A 174 17.57 15.63 -2.45
N GLN A 175 18.07 14.66 -1.68
CA GLN A 175 19.32 13.94 -1.99
C GLN A 175 19.12 12.73 -2.93
N GLY A 176 17.90 12.55 -3.45
CA GLY A 176 17.54 11.40 -4.27
C GLY A 176 17.21 10.16 -3.44
N CYS A 177 16.70 9.12 -4.12
CA CYS A 177 16.28 7.89 -3.44
C CYS A 177 17.47 7.09 -2.95
N ALA A 178 17.29 6.39 -1.84
CA ALA A 178 18.33 5.54 -1.24
C ALA A 178 18.91 4.56 -2.29
N GLU A 179 20.20 4.28 -2.23
CA GLU A 179 20.88 3.45 -3.22
C GLU A 179 20.31 2.02 -3.28
N GLU A 180 19.78 1.52 -2.18
CA GLU A 180 19.10 0.22 -2.10
C GLU A 180 17.79 0.17 -2.92
N LEU A 181 17.31 1.33 -3.40
CA LEU A 181 16.13 1.52 -4.24
C LEU A 181 16.50 1.72 -5.73
N ASP A 182 17.74 1.44 -6.13
CA ASP A 182 18.10 1.36 -7.56
C ASP A 182 17.40 0.16 -8.21
N ASP A 183 16.90 0.29 -9.44
CA ASP A 183 16.17 -0.80 -10.13
C ASP A 183 16.99 -2.10 -10.23
N SER A 184 18.30 -1.97 -10.38
CA SER A 184 19.24 -3.10 -10.42
C SER A 184 19.36 -3.85 -9.10
N LYS A 185 18.96 -3.24 -7.98
CA LYS A 185 19.09 -3.77 -6.60
C LYS A 185 17.74 -4.10 -5.95
N ILE A 186 16.64 -3.64 -6.51
CA ILE A 186 15.30 -3.86 -5.98
C ILE A 186 14.83 -5.32 -6.13
N GLN A 187 15.35 -6.07 -7.12
CA GLN A 187 14.86 -7.42 -7.45
C GLN A 187 13.31 -7.50 -7.42
N ASP A 188 12.73 -8.64 -7.06
CA ASP A 188 11.29 -8.79 -6.85
C ASP A 188 10.82 -8.47 -5.43
N TYR A 189 11.63 -7.76 -4.64
CA TYR A 189 11.27 -7.35 -3.28
C TYR A 189 10.20 -6.26 -3.31
N SER A 190 8.95 -6.65 -3.03
CA SER A 190 7.78 -5.78 -3.08
C SER A 190 7.85 -4.60 -2.11
N GLN A 191 8.43 -4.80 -0.93
CA GLN A 191 8.65 -3.74 0.05
C GLN A 191 9.60 -2.65 -0.47
N LYS A 192 10.65 -3.03 -1.22
CA LYS A 192 11.57 -2.07 -1.84
C LYS A 192 10.93 -1.34 -3.02
N LYS A 193 10.08 -2.03 -3.80
CA LYS A 193 9.27 -1.42 -4.87
C LYS A 193 8.35 -0.32 -4.30
N LEU A 194 7.71 -0.57 -3.15
CA LEU A 194 6.92 0.44 -2.45
C LEU A 194 7.77 1.62 -1.96
N ALA A 195 8.89 1.36 -1.27
CA ALA A 195 9.77 2.42 -0.79
C ALA A 195 10.27 3.32 -1.94
N LYS A 196 10.63 2.74 -3.09
CA LYS A 196 10.97 3.50 -4.30
C LYS A 196 9.82 4.34 -4.81
N ALA A 197 8.62 3.76 -4.93
CA ALA A 197 7.46 4.49 -5.43
C ALA A 197 7.11 5.67 -4.50
N ILE A 198 7.21 5.49 -3.18
CA ILE A 198 7.05 6.56 -2.19
C ILE A 198 8.12 7.63 -2.39
N CYS A 199 9.40 7.26 -2.51
CA CYS A 199 10.46 8.23 -2.76
C CYS A 199 10.23 9.03 -4.06
N ASN A 200 9.89 8.36 -5.15
CA ASN A 200 9.63 9.01 -6.45
C ASN A 200 8.45 9.98 -6.35
N TYR A 201 7.35 9.56 -5.71
CA TYR A 201 6.19 10.40 -5.49
C TYR A 201 6.51 11.61 -4.61
N LEU A 202 7.20 11.41 -3.48
CA LEU A 202 7.61 12.50 -2.61
C LEU A 202 8.60 13.41 -3.34
N LYS A 203 9.42 12.95 -4.27
CA LYS A 203 10.28 13.85 -5.05
C LYS A 203 9.51 14.70 -6.07
N LEU A 204 8.25 14.39 -6.36
CA LEU A 204 7.45 15.24 -7.23
C LEU A 204 7.18 16.57 -6.54
N ASN A 205 7.84 17.61 -7.05
CA ASN A 205 7.40 18.99 -6.85
C ASN A 205 6.24 19.28 -7.81
N VAL A 206 5.13 18.57 -7.68
CA VAL A 206 3.90 19.02 -8.35
C VAL A 206 3.54 20.33 -7.67
N LYS A 207 3.69 21.45 -8.38
CA LYS A 207 3.08 22.69 -7.91
C LYS A 207 1.59 22.40 -7.82
N THR A 208 1.05 22.39 -6.61
CA THR A 208 -0.39 22.42 -6.40
C THR A 208 -0.91 23.58 -7.21
N LEU A 209 -1.58 23.29 -8.32
CA LEU A 209 -2.29 24.31 -9.09
C LEU A 209 -3.27 24.93 -8.11
N THR A 210 -3.10 26.22 -7.83
CA THR A 210 -4.09 26.97 -7.06
C THR A 210 -5.41 26.76 -7.80
N PRO A 211 -6.43 26.14 -7.18
CA PRO A 211 -7.73 26.04 -7.80
C PRO A 211 -8.16 27.44 -8.21
N LEU A 212 -8.75 27.62 -9.39
CA LEU A 212 -9.15 28.95 -9.87
C LEU A 212 -9.91 29.72 -8.79
N ALA A 213 -10.79 29.05 -8.03
CA ALA A 213 -11.55 29.61 -6.92
C ALA A 213 -10.73 30.22 -5.76
N LYS A 214 -9.42 29.94 -5.67
CA LYS A 214 -8.48 30.48 -4.67
C LYS A 214 -7.49 31.49 -5.26
N GLU A 215 -7.52 31.74 -6.57
CA GLU A 215 -6.78 32.84 -7.19
C GLU A 215 -7.49 34.17 -6.90
N SER A 216 -6.73 35.26 -6.74
CA SER A 216 -7.30 36.61 -6.69
C SER A 216 -7.62 37.11 -8.10
N SER A 217 -8.49 38.11 -8.20
CA SER A 217 -8.91 38.70 -9.47
C SER A 217 -7.75 39.33 -10.25
N GLU A 218 -6.73 39.85 -9.57
CA GLU A 218 -5.60 40.55 -10.17
C GLU A 218 -4.68 39.67 -11.02
N PRO A 219 -4.23 38.47 -10.57
CA PRO A 219 -3.52 37.50 -11.40
C PRO A 219 -4.28 37.09 -12.66
N LEU A 220 -5.60 36.83 -12.55
CA LEU A 220 -6.45 36.47 -13.68
C LEU A 220 -6.57 37.61 -14.70
N ALA A 221 -6.75 38.84 -14.23
CA ALA A 221 -6.90 40.03 -15.08
C ALA A 221 -5.64 40.37 -15.88
N VAL A 222 -4.46 39.87 -15.47
CA VAL A 222 -3.22 40.08 -16.24
C VAL A 222 -2.77 38.85 -17.02
N GLU A 223 -3.49 37.72 -16.90
CA GLU A 223 -3.11 36.47 -17.53
C GLU A 223 -3.41 36.51 -19.05
N PRO A 224 -2.40 36.37 -19.93
CA PRO A 224 -2.56 36.53 -21.37
C PRO A 224 -3.61 35.63 -22.02
N ILE A 225 -3.85 34.44 -21.48
CA ILE A 225 -4.89 33.53 -21.99
C ILE A 225 -6.28 34.06 -21.65
N VAL A 226 -6.50 34.49 -20.41
CA VAL A 226 -7.78 35.08 -19.99
C VAL A 226 -8.09 36.32 -20.81
N LEU A 227 -7.11 37.21 -20.98
CA LEU A 227 -7.24 38.42 -21.81
C LEU A 227 -7.59 38.09 -23.27
N LYS A 228 -6.88 37.15 -23.89
CA LYS A 228 -7.17 36.75 -25.28
C LYS A 228 -8.55 36.07 -25.41
N THR A 229 -8.88 35.18 -24.49
CA THR A 229 -10.16 34.45 -24.49
C THR A 229 -11.32 35.41 -24.33
N VAL A 230 -11.28 36.32 -23.36
CA VAL A 230 -12.36 37.31 -23.17
C VAL A 230 -12.46 38.23 -24.38
N ARG A 231 -11.34 38.74 -24.91
CA ARG A 231 -11.34 39.55 -26.14
C ARG A 231 -11.93 38.82 -27.36
N ASN A 232 -11.69 37.52 -27.49
CA ASN A 232 -12.16 36.74 -28.64
C ASN A 232 -13.60 36.22 -28.49
N CYS A 233 -14.05 35.99 -27.25
CA CYS A 233 -15.34 35.38 -26.97
C CYS A 233 -16.43 36.40 -26.61
N ASP A 234 -16.05 37.61 -26.19
CA ASP A 234 -16.98 38.66 -25.80
C ASP A 234 -17.03 39.77 -26.89
N PRO A 235 -18.17 39.97 -27.56
CA PRO A 235 -18.32 40.95 -28.64
C PRO A 235 -17.93 42.38 -28.25
N ASP A 236 -18.11 42.75 -26.98
CA ASP A 236 -17.83 44.11 -26.48
C ASP A 236 -16.34 44.43 -26.49
N PHE A 237 -15.48 43.39 -26.51
CA PHE A 237 -14.03 43.52 -26.50
C PHE A 237 -13.36 43.10 -27.82
N ALA A 238 -14.13 42.63 -28.80
CA ALA A 238 -13.60 42.11 -30.08
C ALA A 238 -12.77 43.14 -30.87
N THR A 239 -13.05 44.44 -30.67
CA THR A 239 -12.37 45.56 -31.34
C THR A 239 -11.00 45.91 -30.75
N ILE A 240 -10.63 45.36 -29.59
CA ILE A 240 -9.32 45.60 -28.97
C ILE A 240 -8.25 44.90 -29.82
N GLU A 241 -7.51 45.63 -30.66
CA GLU A 241 -6.50 45.07 -31.58
C GLU A 241 -5.51 44.10 -30.91
N ASN A 242 -5.02 44.45 -29.72
CA ASN A 242 -4.09 43.64 -28.96
C ASN A 242 -4.46 43.60 -27.47
N ALA A 243 -5.05 42.49 -27.05
CA ALA A 243 -5.44 42.24 -25.66
C ALA A 243 -4.25 42.18 -24.68
N LEU A 244 -3.01 42.08 -25.17
CA LEU A 244 -1.80 42.07 -24.33
C LEU A 244 -1.14 43.45 -24.19
N ASP A 245 -1.58 44.43 -24.95
CA ASP A 245 -1.08 45.80 -24.85
C ASP A 245 -1.70 46.47 -23.60
N SER A 246 -0.86 46.74 -22.60
CA SER A 246 -1.29 47.35 -21.34
C SER A 246 -1.91 48.74 -21.49
N SER A 247 -1.62 49.45 -22.60
CA SER A 247 -2.22 50.74 -22.90
C SER A 247 -3.62 50.64 -23.52
N LYS A 248 -3.95 49.47 -24.10
CA LYS A 248 -5.23 49.23 -24.81
C LYS A 248 -6.17 48.27 -24.08
N ASN A 249 -5.69 47.53 -23.08
CA ASN A 249 -6.46 46.47 -22.41
C ASN A 249 -7.03 46.84 -21.03
N LYS A 250 -6.95 48.10 -20.60
CA LYS A 250 -7.43 48.53 -19.27
C LYS A 250 -8.88 48.12 -19.01
N VAL A 251 -9.79 48.41 -19.96
CA VAL A 251 -11.22 48.09 -19.84
C VAL A 251 -11.45 46.57 -19.73
N LEU A 252 -10.66 45.78 -20.46
CA LEU A 252 -10.72 44.33 -20.43
C LEU A 252 -10.25 43.77 -19.07
N LYS A 253 -9.18 44.34 -18.49
CA LYS A 253 -8.69 43.99 -17.15
C LYS A 253 -9.71 44.33 -16.07
N ASP A 254 -10.28 45.53 -16.14
CA ASP A 254 -11.30 46.00 -15.20
C ASP A 254 -12.53 45.08 -15.26
N TYR A 255 -12.96 44.69 -16.45
CA TYR A 255 -14.05 43.73 -16.66
C TYR A 255 -13.78 42.35 -16.07
N ILE A 256 -12.60 41.76 -16.33
CA ILE A 256 -12.23 40.45 -15.79
C ILE A 256 -12.17 40.49 -14.25
N THR A 257 -11.63 41.57 -13.69
CA THR A 257 -11.53 41.78 -12.25
C THR A 257 -12.91 41.85 -11.60
N ASP A 258 -13.81 42.63 -12.19
CA ASP A 258 -15.19 42.81 -11.73
C ASP A 258 -16.01 41.53 -11.84
N ALA A 259 -15.97 40.87 -13.01
CA ALA A 259 -16.73 39.65 -13.27
C ALA A 259 -16.33 38.53 -12.30
N TYR A 260 -15.02 38.40 -12.05
CA TYR A 260 -14.51 37.41 -11.11
C TYR A 260 -14.92 37.72 -9.66
N THR A 261 -14.82 38.98 -9.23
CA THR A 261 -15.23 39.41 -7.89
C THR A 261 -16.73 39.15 -7.64
N ARG A 262 -17.59 39.48 -8.62
CA ARG A 262 -19.03 39.19 -8.54
C ARG A 262 -19.33 37.69 -8.47
N SER A 263 -18.57 36.86 -9.22
CA SER A 263 -18.76 35.40 -9.20
C SER A 263 -18.42 34.77 -7.84
N GLN A 264 -17.41 35.31 -7.15
CA GLN A 264 -17.03 34.91 -5.80
C GLN A 264 -18.07 35.33 -4.76
N GLU A 265 -18.58 36.58 -4.84
CA GLU A 265 -19.66 37.06 -3.97
C GLU A 265 -20.95 36.23 -4.11
N PHE A 266 -21.28 35.80 -5.33
CA PHE A 266 -22.45 34.96 -5.59
C PHE A 266 -22.26 33.53 -5.04
N SER A 267 -21.06 32.97 -5.17
CA SER A 267 -20.74 31.64 -4.65
C SER A 267 -20.74 31.59 -3.11
N GLN A 268 -20.33 32.68 -2.44
CA GLN A 268 -20.36 32.79 -0.97
C GLN A 268 -21.77 33.00 -0.40
N ARG A 269 -22.70 33.59 -1.17
CA ARG A 269 -24.11 33.79 -0.76
C ARG A 269 -25.02 32.60 -1.01
N SER A 270 -24.57 31.62 -1.80
CA SER A 270 -25.31 30.41 -2.15
C SER A 270 -24.83 29.14 -1.43
N SER A 271 -23.88 29.30 -0.51
CA SER A 271 -23.39 28.28 0.44
C SER A 271 -23.98 28.53 1.83
#